data_AF-A0A1Q7UJH9-F1
#
_entry.id   AF-A0A1Q7UJH9-F1
#
_cell.length_a   1.000
_cell.length_b   1.000
_cell.length_c   1.000
_cell.angle_alpha   90.00
_cell.angle_beta   90.00
_cell.angle_gamma   90.00
#
_symmetry.space_group_name_H-M   'P 1'
#
loop_
_entity.id
_entity.type
_entity.pdbx_description
1 polymer ?
#
loop_
_entity_poly.entity_id
_entity_poly.type
_entity_poly.pdbx_seq_one_letter_code
_entity_poly.pdbx_strand_id
1 'polypeptide(L)'
;PQCGLKTGQRKCPLVIHIHSMPTLILGKTCRYCATCDLLIAHQDQVEEQIALYVASSHLESTGNDYLVMGTLDRPEWRKGMQDPLSMQEMVEHLHDFKEVVTFQRAYV
;
A
#
# COMPACT_ATOMS: atom_id res chain seq x y z
N PRO A 1 -0.89 -10.28 -14.83
CA PRO A 1 -0.15 -9.06 -15.26
C PRO A 1 -0.32 -8.90 -16.77
N GLN A 2 -0.14 -7.68 -17.30
CA GLN A 2 -0.36 -7.41 -18.74
C GLN A 2 0.51 -8.29 -19.66
N CYS A 3 1.71 -8.67 -19.22
CA CYS A 3 2.62 -9.54 -19.97
C CYS A 3 2.24 -11.03 -19.99
N GLY A 4 1.21 -11.47 -19.25
CA GLY A 4 0.83 -12.89 -19.13
C GLY A 4 1.81 -13.78 -18.37
N LEU A 5 2.99 -13.27 -17.97
CA LEU A 5 3.99 -14.02 -17.23
C LEU A 5 3.59 -14.27 -15.77
N LYS A 6 4.25 -15.26 -15.14
CA LYS A 6 4.09 -15.54 -13.71
C LYS A 6 4.59 -14.36 -12.88
N THR A 7 3.86 -14.06 -11.81
CA THR A 7 4.24 -13.07 -10.80
C THR A 7 4.89 -13.72 -9.59
N GLY A 8 5.93 -13.11 -9.04
CA GLY A 8 6.50 -13.47 -7.73
C GLY A 8 5.65 -12.96 -6.57
N GLN A 9 6.14 -13.18 -5.35
CA GLN A 9 5.62 -12.53 -4.13
C GLN A 9 6.67 -11.59 -3.57
N ARG A 10 6.25 -10.42 -3.12
CA ARG A 10 7.12 -9.43 -2.47
C ARG A 10 6.37 -8.80 -1.30
N LYS A 11 7.03 -8.71 -0.14
CA LYS A 11 6.52 -7.93 0.99
C LYS A 11 6.92 -6.47 0.77
N CYS A 12 5.92 -5.62 0.54
CA CYS A 12 6.09 -4.20 0.30
C CYS A 12 5.27 -3.42 1.33
N PRO A 13 5.88 -2.51 2.10
CA PRO A 13 5.14 -1.53 2.87
C PRO A 13 4.41 -0.59 1.91
N LEU A 14 3.08 -0.62 1.90
CA LEU A 14 2.24 0.29 1.12
C LEU A 14 2.02 1.56 1.92
N VAL A 15 2.23 2.73 1.30
CA VAL A 15 1.96 4.03 1.89
C VAL A 15 0.58 4.48 1.44
N ILE A 16 -0.35 4.62 2.39
CA ILE A 16 -1.77 4.83 2.13
C ILE A 16 -2.20 6.14 2.81
N HIS A 17 -2.58 7.12 2.00
CA HIS A 17 -3.28 8.30 2.49
C HIS A 17 -4.73 7.95 2.75
N ILE A 18 -5.27 8.34 3.90
CA ILE A 18 -6.70 8.25 4.17
C ILE A 18 -7.17 9.65 4.54
N HIS A 19 -8.26 10.10 3.93
CA HIS A 19 -8.73 11.47 4.14
C HIS A 19 -8.99 11.73 5.63
N SER A 20 -8.50 12.88 6.13
CA SER A 20 -8.63 13.30 7.54
C SER A 20 -8.03 12.36 8.59
N MET A 21 -7.10 11.48 8.19
CA MET A 21 -6.35 10.61 9.10
C MET A 21 -4.84 10.64 8.81
N PRO A 22 -4.00 10.25 9.79
CA PRO A 22 -2.57 10.03 9.54
C PRO A 22 -2.35 9.00 8.43
N THR A 23 -1.26 9.15 7.68
CA THR A 23 -0.86 8.19 6.65
C THR A 23 -0.62 6.82 7.28
N LEU A 24 -1.24 5.79 6.69
CA LEU A 24 -1.07 4.40 7.09
C LEU A 24 0.05 3.75 6.29
N ILE A 25 1.02 3.13 6.96
CA ILE A 25 2.05 2.32 6.30
C ILE A 25 1.77 0.83 6.55
N LEU A 26 1.22 0.16 5.54
CA LEU A 26 0.74 -1.22 5.63
C LEU A 26 1.75 -2.22 5.06
N GLY A 27 2.32 -3.07 5.92
CA GLY A 27 3.24 -4.13 5.50
C GLY A 27 2.55 -5.31 4.82
N LYS A 28 2.23 -5.19 3.53
CA LYS A 28 1.47 -6.21 2.77
C LYS A 28 2.38 -7.10 1.92
N THR A 29 2.08 -8.41 1.90
CA THR A 29 2.60 -9.30 0.85
C THR A 29 1.74 -9.18 -0.40
N CYS A 30 2.35 -8.75 -1.50
CA CYS A 30 1.73 -8.51 -2.79
C CYS A 30 2.34 -9.43 -3.85
N ARG A 31 1.67 -9.56 -4.99
CA ARG A 31 2.27 -10.14 -6.19
C ARG A 31 3.09 -9.08 -6.90
N TYR A 32 4.22 -9.47 -7.48
CA TYR A 32 5.11 -8.56 -8.20
C TYR A 32 5.51 -9.14 -9.55
N CYS A 33 5.44 -8.32 -10.59
CA CYS A 33 5.92 -8.65 -11.93
C CYS A 33 7.11 -7.75 -12.27
N ALA A 34 8.32 -8.32 -12.32
CA ALA A 34 9.51 -7.56 -12.66
C ALA A 34 9.50 -7.05 -14.12
N THR A 35 8.86 -7.77 -15.04
CA THR A 35 8.78 -7.37 -16.45
C THR A 35 7.89 -6.16 -16.67
N CYS A 36 6.77 -6.07 -15.94
CA CYS A 36 5.85 -4.93 -16.02
C CYS A 36 6.14 -3.86 -14.98
N ASP A 37 7.11 -4.08 -14.09
CA ASP A 37 7.31 -3.33 -12.84
C ASP A 37 6.00 -3.09 -12.08
N LEU A 38 5.19 -4.15 -11.95
CA LEU A 38 3.82 -4.06 -11.48
C LEU A 38 3.65 -4.75 -10.13
N LEU A 39 3.19 -3.99 -9.14
CA LEU A 39 2.76 -4.50 -7.84
C LEU A 39 1.24 -4.73 -7.85
N ILE A 40 0.80 -5.90 -7.42
CA ILE A 40 -0.61 -6.28 -7.41
C ILE A 40 -1.00 -6.72 -5.99
N ALA A 41 -1.93 -6.00 -5.40
CA ALA A 41 -2.55 -6.33 -4.12
C ALA A 41 -4.02 -6.73 -4.34
N HIS A 42 -4.56 -7.56 -3.45
CA HIS A 42 -6.01 -7.79 -3.40
C HIS A 42 -6.68 -6.61 -2.69
N GLN A 43 -7.63 -5.97 -3.37
CA GLN A 43 -8.32 -4.78 -2.86
C GLN A 43 -9.02 -5.05 -1.53
N ASP A 44 -9.81 -6.12 -1.43
CA ASP A 44 -10.54 -6.50 -0.22
C ASP A 44 -9.61 -6.63 1.01
N GLN A 45 -8.38 -7.13 0.80
CA GLN A 45 -7.39 -7.28 1.87
C GLN A 45 -6.73 -5.96 2.28
N VAL A 46 -6.68 -4.98 1.38
CA VAL A 46 -6.19 -3.63 1.70
C VAL A 46 -7.28 -2.88 2.46
N GLU A 47 -8.52 -2.93 1.95
CA GLU A 47 -9.68 -2.28 2.56
C GLU A 47 -10.01 -2.83 3.95
N GLU A 48 -9.90 -4.15 4.17
CA GLU A 48 -10.06 -4.75 5.51
C GLU A 48 -9.07 -4.16 6.51
N GLN A 49 -7.81 -3.98 6.13
CA GLN A 49 -6.78 -3.42 7.02
C GLN A 49 -6.98 -1.93 7.27
N ILE A 50 -7.45 -1.19 6.26
CA ILE A 50 -7.84 0.22 6.41
C ILE A 50 -9.02 0.33 7.39
N ALA A 51 -10.06 -0.49 7.23
CA ALA A 51 -11.22 -0.49 8.12
C ALA A 51 -10.84 -0.80 9.57
N LEU A 52 -9.94 -1.76 9.80
CA LEU A 52 -9.40 -2.05 11.13
C LEU A 52 -8.61 -0.86 11.72
N TYR A 53 -7.82 -0.18 10.90
CA TYR A 53 -7.10 1.02 11.32
C TYR A 53 -8.06 2.17 11.70
N VAL A 54 -9.09 2.43 10.87
CA VAL A 54 -10.13 3.45 11.16
C VAL A 54 -10.88 3.10 12.44
N ALA A 55 -11.31 1.85 12.59
CA ALA A 55 -12.06 1.41 13.77
C ALA A 55 -11.26 1.56 15.07
N SER A 56 -9.94 1.43 15.00
CA SER A 56 -9.04 1.59 16.16
C SER A 56 -8.62 3.03 16.45
N SER A 57 -8.77 3.95 15.50
CA SER A 57 -8.33 5.35 15.66
C SER A 57 -9.36 6.25 16.33
N HIS A 58 -10.59 5.76 16.58
CA HIS A 58 -11.73 6.52 17.13
C HIS A 58 -12.10 7.79 16.34
N LEU A 59 -11.55 7.97 15.14
CA LEU A 59 -11.85 9.10 14.26
C LEU A 59 -13.09 8.76 13.42
N GLU A 60 -14.07 9.66 13.42
CA GLU A 60 -15.20 9.57 12.48
C GLU A 60 -14.69 9.93 11.08
N SER A 61 -14.54 8.92 10.22
CA SER A 61 -14.23 9.15 8.80
C SER A 61 -15.52 9.24 7.99
N THR A 62 -15.79 10.39 7.38
CA THR A 62 -16.99 10.61 6.53
C THR A 62 -16.89 9.99 5.14
N GLY A 63 -15.82 9.23 4.84
CA GLY A 63 -15.66 8.54 3.57
C GLY A 63 -14.52 7.52 3.59
N ASN A 64 -14.66 6.45 2.80
CA ASN A 64 -13.62 5.46 2.53
C ASN A 64 -12.65 5.93 1.43
N ASP A 65 -12.46 7.24 1.29
CA ASP A 65 -11.56 7.79 0.28
C ASP A 65 -10.11 7.64 0.77
N TYR A 66 -9.41 6.70 0.15
CA TYR A 66 -8.00 6.46 0.36
C TYR A 66 -7.23 6.50 -0.96
N LEU A 67 -5.97 6.87 -0.87
CA LEU A 67 -5.04 6.87 -1.99
C LEU A 67 -3.82 6.04 -1.61
N VAL A 68 -3.54 4.99 -2.38
CA VAL A 68 -2.27 4.26 -2.26
C VAL A 68 -1.22 5.06 -3.02
N MET A 69 -0.37 5.78 -2.28
CA MET A 69 0.63 6.68 -2.87
C MET A 69 1.78 5.91 -3.51
N GLY A 70 2.18 4.79 -2.90
CA GLY A 70 3.42 4.12 -3.29
C GLY A 70 3.85 3.03 -2.32
N THR A 71 5.14 2.73 -2.34
CA THR A 71 5.79 1.84 -1.37
C THR A 71 6.88 2.57 -0.59
N LEU A 72 7.18 2.08 0.62
CA LEU A 72 8.32 2.54 1.41
C LEU A 72 9.44 1.50 1.39
N ASP A 73 10.68 1.96 1.53
CA ASP A 73 11.82 1.09 1.77
C ASP A 73 11.60 0.22 3.02
N ARG A 74 11.84 -1.10 2.88
CA ARG A 74 11.63 -2.06 3.96
C ARG A 74 12.47 -1.80 5.22
N PRO A 75 13.75 -1.38 5.13
CA PRO A 75 14.53 -0.98 6.30
C PRO A 75 13.90 0.20 7.05
N GLU A 76 13.47 1.23 6.33
CA GLU A 76 12.87 2.43 6.92
C GLU A 76 11.51 2.14 7.53
N TRP A 77 10.68 1.32 6.87
CA TRP A 77 9.44 0.82 7.47
C TRP A 77 9.67 0.09 8.80
N ARG A 78 10.72 -0.75 8.88
CA ARG A 78 11.06 -1.47 10.12
C ARG A 78 11.51 -0.53 11.23
N LYS A 79 12.23 0.55 10.90
CA LYS A 79 12.60 1.60 11.85
C LYS A 79 11.35 2.37 12.32
N GLY A 80 10.48 2.73 11.37
CA GLY A 80 9.19 3.38 11.59
C GLY A 80 8.24 2.67 12.56
N MET A 81 8.36 1.34 12.66
CA MET A 81 7.60 0.55 13.63
C MET A 81 8.12 0.69 15.08
N GLN A 82 9.36 1.12 15.27
CA GLN A 82 9.98 1.34 16.59
C GLN A 82 9.95 2.82 16.98
N ASP A 83 10.23 3.69 16.01
CA ASP A 83 10.23 5.15 16.17
C ASP A 83 9.48 5.77 14.99
N PRO A 84 8.40 6.54 15.21
CA PRO A 84 7.60 7.09 14.13
C PRO A 84 8.43 7.94 13.15
N LEU A 85 8.33 7.62 11.86
CA LEU A 85 8.99 8.40 10.80
C LEU A 85 8.40 9.81 10.73
N SER A 86 9.26 10.80 10.55
CA SER A 86 8.83 12.15 10.19
C SER A 86 8.23 12.18 8.77
N MET A 87 7.44 13.21 8.47
CA MET A 87 6.90 13.39 7.12
C MET A 87 8.00 13.52 6.06
N GLN A 88 9.14 14.15 6.41
CA GLN A 88 10.25 14.33 5.48
C GLN A 88 10.90 12.98 5.14
N GLU A 89 11.21 12.15 6.15
CA GLU A 89 11.78 10.82 5.94
C GLU A 89 10.83 9.93 5.14
N MET A 90 9.52 10.03 5.40
CA MET A 90 8.52 9.29 4.64
C MET A 90 8.55 9.67 3.16
N VAL A 91 8.64 10.96 2.82
CA VAL A 91 8.71 11.44 1.43
C VAL A 91 10.04 11.05 0.76
N GLU A 92 11.16 11.14 1.47
CA GLU A 92 12.49 10.79 0.94
C GLU A 92 12.60 9.29 0.56
N HIS A 93 11.88 8.43 1.27
CA HIS A 93 11.88 6.98 1.05
C HIS A 93 10.62 6.46 0.33
N LEU A 94 9.75 7.37 -0.11
CA LEU A 94 8.56 7.03 -0.86
C LEU A 94 8.93 6.72 -2.31
N HIS A 95 8.61 5.50 -2.73
CA HIS A 95 8.59 5.10 -4.13
C HIS A 95 7.16 5.21 -4.61
N ASP A 96 6.81 6.37 -5.17
CA ASP A 96 5.46 6.69 -5.62
C ASP A 96 5.03 5.86 -6.83
N PHE A 97 3.74 5.53 -6.89
CA PHE A 97 3.18 4.87 -8.05
C PHE A 97 2.84 5.90 -9.12
N LYS A 98 3.41 5.71 -10.30
CA LYS A 98 3.08 6.51 -11.48
C LYS A 98 1.60 6.38 -11.88
N GLU A 99 1.05 5.18 -11.77
CA GLU A 99 -0.34 4.88 -12.11
C GLU A 99 -0.92 3.78 -11.22
N VAL A 100 -2.24 3.86 -10.97
CA VAL A 100 -3.01 2.80 -10.30
C VAL A 100 -3.93 2.18 -11.33
N VAL A 101 -3.82 0.86 -11.49
CA VAL A 101 -4.59 0.08 -12.46
C VAL A 101 -5.39 -1.00 -11.75
N THR A 102 -6.61 -1.24 -12.22
CA THR A 102 -7.50 -2.28 -11.68
C THR A 102 -7.49 -3.48 -12.61
N PHE A 103 -7.35 -4.68 -12.03
CA PHE A 103 -7.41 -5.94 -12.78
C PHE A 103 -8.56 -6.79 -12.26
N GLN A 104 -9.33 -7.35 -13.18
CA GLN A 104 -10.20 -8.48 -12.87
C GLN A 104 -9.44 -9.78 -13.06
N ARG A 105 -9.76 -10.78 -12.24
CA ARG A 105 -9.22 -12.12 -12.41
C ARG A 105 -9.69 -12.64 -13.76
N ALA A 106 -8.77 -13.12 -14.59
CA ALA A 106 -9.14 -13.80 -15.83
C ALA A 106 -9.92 -15.07 -15.42
N TYR A 107 -11.23 -15.08 -15.65
CA TYR A 107 -12.02 -16.29 -15.58
C TYR A 107 -11.55 -17.19 -16.72
N VAL A 108 -11.07 -18.38 -16.37
CA VAL A 108 -10.75 -19.46 -17.31
C VAL A 108 -11.86 -20.49 -17.21
#